data_AF-A0ABD2YQR7-F1
#
_entry.id   AF-A0ABD2YQR7-F1
#
_cell.length_a   1.000
_cell.length_b   1.000
_cell.length_c   1.000
_cell.angle_alpha   90.00
_cell.angle_beta   90.00
_cell.angle_gamma   90.00
#
_symmetry.space_group_name_H-M   'P 1'
#
loop_
_entity.id
_entity.type
_entity.pdbx_description
1 polymer ?
#
loop_
_entity_poly.entity_id
_entity_poly.type
_entity_poly.pdbx_seq_one_letter_code
_entity_poly.pdbx_strand_id
1 'polypeptide(L)'
;MAMTTSTIKELSTDFTKLSRFEGGNFLQWQKKIKILLTTLHVAHVLTTERPKETEGVTLEQTHARQKWDNDDFNCMGHILNGSSDGFFDTYQDAISAKDH
;
A
#
# COMPACT_ATOMS: atom_id res chain seq x y z
N MET A 1 17.82 -0.62 17.59
CA MET A 1 17.82 -1.90 16.85
C MET A 1 17.06 -1.67 15.56
N ALA A 2 17.71 -1.77 14.40
CA ALA A 2 17.01 -1.75 13.12
C ALA A 2 16.28 -3.09 12.97
N MET A 3 14.96 -3.06 12.79
CA MET A 3 14.20 -4.27 12.49
C MET A 3 14.59 -4.77 11.10
N THR A 4 14.78 -6.08 10.95
CA THR A 4 15.11 -6.66 9.64
C THR A 4 13.90 -6.61 8.73
N THR A 5 14.12 -6.55 7.41
CA THR A 5 13.04 -6.52 6.40
C THR A 5 12.13 -7.75 6.49
N SER A 6 12.64 -8.90 6.92
CA SER A 6 11.85 -10.12 7.15
C SER A 6 10.91 -9.97 8.34
N THR A 7 11.38 -9.42 9.47
CA THR A 7 10.55 -9.16 10.65
C THR A 7 9.43 -8.15 10.35
N ILE A 8 9.71 -7.13 9.54
CA ILE A 8 8.72 -6.13 9.12
C ILE A 8 7.61 -6.79 8.28
N LYS A 9 7.96 -7.71 7.38
CA LYS A 9 6.97 -8.45 6.56
C LYS A 9 6.09 -9.38 7.38
N GLU A 10 6.67 -10.06 8.37
CA GLU A 10 5.94 -10.97 9.25
C GLU A 10 4.93 -10.20 10.12
N LEU A 11 5.38 -9.11 10.76
CA LEU A 11 4.51 -8.21 11.52
C LEU A 11 3.38 -7.63 10.66
N SER A 12 3.69 -7.29 9.40
CA SER A 12 2.69 -6.77 8.47
C SER A 12 1.61 -7.79 8.12
N THR A 13 2.01 -9.05 7.94
CA THR A 13 1.10 -10.17 7.63
C THR A 13 0.18 -10.47 8.82
N ASP A 14 0.74 -10.55 10.03
CA ASP A 14 -0.03 -10.75 11.26
C ASP A 14 -0.98 -9.59 11.52
N PHE A 15 -0.53 -8.36 11.28
CA PHE A 15 -1.35 -7.17 11.47
C PHE A 15 -2.53 -7.15 10.51
N THR A 16 -2.32 -7.53 9.26
CA THR A 16 -3.37 -7.64 8.24
C THR A 16 -4.46 -8.61 8.66
N LYS A 17 -4.08 -9.76 9.25
CA LYS A 17 -5.02 -10.73 9.83
C LYS A 17 -5.76 -10.17 11.06
N LEU A 18 -5.10 -9.37 11.89
CA LEU A 18 -5.67 -8.70 13.07
C LEU A 18 -6.56 -7.49 12.73
N SER A 19 -6.44 -6.97 11.50
CA SER A 19 -7.14 -5.80 10.99
C SER A 19 -8.15 -6.17 9.92
N ARG A 20 -8.74 -7.38 9.93
CA ARG A 20 -9.85 -7.71 9.04
C ARG A 20 -11.07 -6.84 9.39
N PHE A 21 -11.59 -6.12 8.39
CA PHE A 21 -12.80 -5.32 8.51
C PHE A 21 -14.02 -6.19 8.23
N GLU A 22 -14.82 -6.47 9.25
CA GLU A 22 -16.04 -7.28 9.17
C GLU A 22 -17.33 -6.43 9.20
N GLY A 23 -17.24 -5.16 8.75
CA GLY A 23 -18.40 -4.27 8.63
C GLY A 23 -18.73 -3.41 9.86
N GLY A 24 -18.08 -3.66 11.01
CA GLY A 24 -18.14 -2.82 12.22
C GLY A 24 -16.83 -2.09 12.52
N ASN A 25 -16.89 -1.00 13.31
CA ASN A 25 -15.70 -0.29 13.84
C ASN A 25 -14.72 0.27 12.78
N PHE A 26 -15.22 0.85 11.70
CA PHE A 26 -14.41 1.46 10.62
C PHE A 26 -13.30 2.40 11.16
N LEU A 27 -13.61 3.24 12.16
CA LEU A 27 -12.62 4.14 12.76
C LEU A 27 -11.45 3.40 13.43
N GLN A 28 -11.70 2.24 14.04
CA GLN A 28 -10.66 1.43 14.66
C GLN A 28 -9.84 0.71 13.60
N TRP A 29 -10.50 0.16 12.57
CA TRP A 29 -9.84 -0.44 11.42
C TRP A 29 -8.93 0.56 10.69
N GLN A 30 -9.46 1.74 10.38
CA GLN A 30 -8.71 2.81 9.71
C GLN A 30 -7.49 3.25 10.55
N LYS A 31 -7.63 3.36 11.88
CA LYS A 31 -6.49 3.65 12.77
C LYS A 31 -5.43 2.55 12.71
N LYS A 32 -5.84 1.28 12.71
CA LYS A 32 -4.93 0.14 12.59
C LYS A 32 -4.18 0.18 11.25
N ILE A 33 -4.89 0.31 10.12
CA ILE A 33 -4.27 0.41 8.79
C ILE A 33 -3.29 1.58 8.72
N LYS A 34 -3.65 2.76 9.25
CA LYS A 34 -2.74 3.91 9.27
C LYS A 34 -1.44 3.63 10.05
N ILE A 35 -1.52 2.94 11.20
CA ILE A 35 -0.34 2.54 11.98
C ILE A 35 0.54 1.57 11.18
N LEU A 36 -0.07 0.59 10.51
CA LEU A 36 0.65 -0.36 9.68
C LEU A 36 1.41 0.34 8.54
N LEU A 37 0.71 1.15 7.75
CA LEU A 37 1.29 1.88 6.62
C LEU A 37 2.42 2.83 7.05
N THR A 38 2.29 3.44 8.24
CA THR A 38 3.33 4.31 8.80
C THR A 38 4.57 3.50 9.20
N THR A 39 4.38 2.34 9.84
CA THR A 39 5.46 1.42 10.22
C THR A 39 6.22 0.90 9.00
N LEU A 40 5.51 0.72 7.88
CA LEU A 40 6.07 0.30 6.60
C LEU A 40 6.67 1.45 5.77
N HIS A 41 6.58 2.69 6.24
CA HIS A 41 6.99 3.92 5.53
C HIS A 41 6.30 4.16 4.18
N VAL A 42 5.18 3.49 3.89
CA VAL A 42 4.41 3.66 2.64
C VAL A 42 3.23 4.63 2.77
N ALA A 43 2.92 5.09 4.00
CA ALA A 43 1.80 6.01 4.24
C ALA A 43 1.88 7.34 3.47
N HIS A 44 3.08 7.74 3.03
CA HIS A 44 3.29 8.98 2.27
C HIS A 44 2.55 8.98 0.93
N VAL A 45 2.32 7.81 0.32
CA VAL A 45 1.58 7.66 -0.93
C VAL A 45 0.16 8.21 -0.82
N LEU A 46 -0.47 8.10 0.36
CA LEU A 46 -1.83 8.59 0.59
C LEU A 46 -1.96 10.12 0.56
N THR A 47 -0.84 10.85 0.66
CA THR A 47 -0.82 12.31 0.75
C THR A 47 0.03 12.98 -0.33
N THR A 48 0.76 12.19 -1.13
CA THR A 48 1.67 12.69 -2.16
C THR A 48 1.20 12.25 -3.52
N GLU A 49 1.35 13.10 -4.52
CA GLU A 49 1.04 12.74 -5.90
C GLU A 49 2.17 11.89 -6.50
N ARG A 50 1.80 10.97 -7.40
CA ARG A 50 2.76 10.23 -8.22
C ARG A 50 3.61 11.23 -9.03
N PRO A 51 4.95 11.10 -9.02
CA PRO A 51 5.82 11.93 -9.86
C PRO A 51 5.43 11.87 -11.35
N LYS A 52 5.37 13.04 -12.00
CA LYS A 52 5.02 13.16 -13.43
C LYS A 52 6.16 12.68 -14.32
N GLU A 53 5.78 12.15 -15.49
CA GLU A 53 6.71 11.84 -16.57
C GLU A 53 6.92 13.10 -17.42
N THR A 54 8.13 13.65 -17.37
CA THR A 54 8.53 14.83 -18.15
C THR A 54 9.59 14.45 -19.16
N GLU A 55 9.54 15.02 -20.36
CA GLU A 55 10.59 14.78 -21.37
C GLU A 55 11.97 15.19 -20.83
N GLY A 56 12.97 14.29 -20.97
CA GLY A 56 14.30 14.47 -20.40
C GLY A 56 14.49 13.91 -18.98
N VAL A 57 13.70 12.89 -18.60
CA VAL A 57 13.73 12.24 -17.27
C VAL A 57 15.16 11.84 -16.87
N THR A 58 15.61 12.30 -15.70
CA THR A 58 16.87 11.84 -15.14
C THR A 58 16.72 10.44 -14.52
N LEU A 59 17.80 9.68 -14.43
CA LEU A 59 17.81 8.37 -13.74
C LEU A 59 17.20 8.45 -12.33
N GLU A 60 17.47 9.55 -11.61
CA GLU A 60 16.94 9.79 -10.26
C GLU A 60 15.42 9.96 -10.25
N GLN A 61 14.86 10.67 -11.23
CA GLN A 61 13.41 10.84 -11.37
C GLN A 61 12.72 9.51 -11.70
N THR A 62 13.33 8.69 -12.57
CA THR A 62 12.85 7.34 -12.87
C THR A 62 12.85 6.45 -11.63
N HIS A 63 13.92 6.48 -10.85
CA HIS A 63 14.02 5.74 -9.59
C HIS A 63 12.99 6.20 -8.55
N ALA A 64 12.79 7.52 -8.41
CA ALA A 64 11.80 8.07 -7.50
C ALA A 64 10.37 7.62 -7.86
N ARG A 65 10.06 7.57 -9.16
CA ARG A 65 8.76 7.10 -9.66
C ARG A 65 8.56 5.61 -9.43
N GLN A 66 9.55 4.77 -9.76
CA GLN A 66 9.49 3.33 -9.50
C GLN A 66 9.33 3.02 -8.01
N LYS A 67 10.03 3.77 -7.15
CA LYS A 67 9.87 3.65 -5.71
C LYS A 67 8.44 4.01 -5.27
N TRP A 68 7.91 5.13 -5.76
CA TRP A 68 6.55 5.55 -5.46
C TRP A 68 5.53 4.49 -5.92
N ASP A 69 5.68 3.96 -7.13
CA ASP A 69 4.79 2.92 -7.69
C ASP A 69 4.84 1.62 -6.85
N ASN A 70 6.01 1.21 -6.38
CA ASN A 70 6.14 0.07 -5.47
C ASN A 70 5.49 0.35 -4.11
N ASP A 71 5.72 1.55 -3.56
CA ASP A 71 5.15 1.93 -2.26
C ASP A 71 3.61 2.02 -2.35
N ASP A 72 3.06 2.46 -3.49
CA ASP A 72 1.63 2.49 -3.78
C ASP A 72 1.02 1.09 -3.87
N PHE A 73 1.65 0.19 -4.62
CA PHE A 73 1.22 -1.21 -4.68
C PHE A 73 1.17 -1.86 -3.28
N ASN A 74 2.21 -1.65 -2.46
CA ASN A 74 2.24 -2.16 -1.09
C ASN A 74 1.18 -1.51 -0.20
N CYS A 75 1.00 -0.18 -0.30
CA CYS A 75 -0.01 0.56 0.44
C CYS A 75 -1.42 0.03 0.14
N MET A 76 -1.75 -0.09 -1.14
CA MET A 76 -3.03 -0.60 -1.62
C MET A 76 -3.24 -2.06 -1.21
N GLY A 77 -2.22 -2.91 -1.33
CA GLY A 77 -2.30 -4.30 -0.89
C GLY A 77 -2.68 -4.46 0.59
N HIS A 78 -2.15 -3.62 1.48
CA HIS A 78 -2.50 -3.66 2.90
C HIS A 78 -3.90 -3.13 3.20
N ILE A 79 -4.31 -2.05 2.52
CA ILE A 79 -5.68 -1.52 2.64
C ILE A 79 -6.70 -2.58 2.17
N LEU A 80 -6.43 -3.21 1.03
CA LEU A 80 -7.31 -4.20 0.43
C LEU A 80 -7.36 -5.51 1.23
N ASN A 81 -6.22 -6.05 1.67
CA ASN A 81 -6.21 -7.25 2.52
C ASN A 81 -6.85 -7.02 3.90
N GLY A 82 -6.91 -5.76 4.35
CA GLY A 82 -7.67 -5.38 5.54
C GLY A 82 -9.18 -5.34 5.31
N SER A 83 -9.65 -5.31 4.07
CA SER A 83 -11.07 -5.35 3.68
C SER A 83 -11.50 -6.79 3.39
N SER A 84 -12.78 -7.13 3.57
CA SER A 84 -13.24 -8.49 3.25
C SER A 84 -13.06 -8.82 1.77
N ASP A 85 -12.78 -10.10 1.49
CA ASP A 85 -12.19 -10.62 0.25
C ASP A 85 -12.93 -10.26 -1.06
N GLY A 86 -14.18 -9.79 -0.99
CA GLY A 86 -15.00 -9.45 -2.18
C GLY A 86 -14.57 -8.20 -2.95
N PHE A 87 -13.70 -7.34 -2.41
CA PHE A 87 -13.27 -6.10 -3.09
C PHE A 87 -11.94 -6.22 -3.84
N PHE A 88 -11.11 -7.22 -3.51
CA PHE A 88 -9.76 -7.38 -4.07
C PHE A 88 -9.81 -7.79 -5.55
N ASP A 89 -10.66 -8.76 -5.90
CA ASP A 89 -10.80 -9.25 -7.28
C ASP A 89 -11.20 -8.13 -8.25
N THR A 90 -12.10 -7.23 -7.84
CA THR A 90 -12.55 -6.11 -8.70
C THR A 90 -11.46 -5.08 -8.98
N TYR A 91 -10.51 -4.87 -8.06
CA TYR A 91 -9.42 -3.91 -8.27
C TYR A 91 -8.35 -4.45 -9.21
N GLN A 92 -7.99 -5.72 -9.09
CA GLN A 92 -7.02 -6.37 -9.98
C GLN A 92 -7.52 -6.38 -11.43
N ASP A 93 -8.82 -6.63 -11.63
CA ASP A 93 -9.48 -6.51 -12.93
C ASP A 93 -9.44 -5.08 -13.47
N ALA A 94 -9.67 -4.08 -12.62
CA ALA A 94 -9.64 -2.67 -13.02
C ALA A 94 -8.24 -2.14 -13.37
N ILE A 95 -7.18 -2.69 -12.75
CA ILE A 95 -5.79 -2.41 -13.14
C ILE A 95 -5.49 -3.09 -14.48
N SER A 96 -5.83 -4.38 -14.63
CA SER A 96 -5.57 -5.12 -15.86
C SER A 96 -6.33 -4.55 -17.07
N ALA A 97 -7.51 -3.96 -16.86
CA ALA A 97 -8.30 -3.34 -17.91
C ALA A 97 -7.78 -1.95 -18.35
N LYS A 98 -6.92 -1.30 -17.56
CA LYS A 98 -6.31 -0.01 -17.92
C LYS A 98 -5.03 -0.14 -18.75
N ASP A 99 -4.46 -1.35 -18.83
CA ASP A 99 -3.30 -1.68 -19.67
C ASP A 99 -3.68 -2.24 -21.06
N HIS A 100 -4.96 -2.11 -21.47
CA HIS A 100 -5.51 -2.61 -22.74
C HIS A 100 -6.07 -1.53 -23.65
#